data_AF-A0A5C4UXS3-F1
#
_entry.id   AF-A0A5C4UXS3-F1
#
_cell.length_a   1.000
_cell.length_b   1.000
_cell.length_c   1.000
_cell.angle_alpha   90.00
_cell.angle_beta   90.00
_cell.angle_gamma   90.00
#
_symmetry.space_group_name_H-M   'P 1'
#
loop_
_entity.id
_entity.type
_entity.pdbx_description
1 polymer ?
#
loop_
_entity_poly.entity_id
_entity_poly.type
_entity_poly.pdbx_seq_one_letter_code
_entity_poly.pdbx_strand_id
1 'polypeptide(L)'
;MSWFEGFAGAGDPGAGRSRDRRPGRGRRRPTGGRREERRRPAPSRPPGARPEGGPPTPADHPRYVWDRGVRLLAEAGRCPRCGVPQRRCAFARAAGLLRWLLERAGPGEHHLVCSVLLPDATLSASLGVEPAASSGGRAYGEEEAAVFCAVLAAGLVSGASGGLVLRTAEEPPRQSVRGWRLTAGRLLPLSEAQVFAAYCTDPTSGEPLPPEPDVDYRASPRPPTGACPGRREEATPG
;
A
#
# COMPACT_ATOMS: atom_id res chain seq x y z
N MET A 1 15.79 -7.49 -4.24
CA MET A 1 15.34 -8.46 -3.21
C MET A 1 15.61 -7.99 -1.77
N SER A 2 16.20 -6.79 -1.55
CA SER A 2 16.68 -6.34 -0.22
C SER A 2 15.66 -5.51 0.60
N TRP A 3 14.53 -5.09 0.05
CA TRP A 3 13.59 -4.15 0.73
C TRP A 3 12.93 -4.72 1.99
N PHE A 4 12.72 -6.04 2.07
CA PHE A 4 12.02 -6.66 3.19
C PHE A 4 12.93 -7.05 4.37
N GLU A 5 14.23 -7.27 4.14
CA GLU A 5 15.17 -7.64 5.22
C GLU A 5 15.45 -6.46 6.16
N GLY A 6 15.34 -5.21 5.67
CA GLY A 6 15.33 -4.01 6.51
C GLY A 6 14.19 -3.97 7.55
N PHE A 7 13.11 -4.73 7.35
CA PHE A 7 12.01 -4.85 8.32
C PHE A 7 12.27 -5.88 9.43
N ALA A 8 13.28 -6.73 9.31
CA ALA A 8 13.64 -7.71 10.33
C ALA A 8 14.66 -7.18 11.35
N GLY A 9 15.44 -6.14 11.00
CA GLY A 9 16.59 -5.71 11.80
C GLY A 9 16.46 -4.40 12.60
N ALA A 10 15.42 -3.59 12.41
CA ALA A 10 15.32 -2.31 13.10
C ALA A 10 14.70 -2.45 14.50
N GLY A 11 15.54 -2.76 15.49
CA GLY A 11 15.25 -2.59 16.91
C GLY A 11 14.98 -1.12 17.25
N ASP A 12 14.14 -0.92 18.27
CA ASP A 12 13.70 0.38 18.79
C ASP A 12 14.89 1.21 19.33
N PRO A 13 15.24 2.37 18.74
CA PRO A 13 16.18 3.29 19.35
C PRO A 13 15.43 4.32 20.20
N GLY A 14 15.50 4.08 21.51
CA GLY A 14 14.99 4.94 22.55
C GLY A 14 15.58 6.36 22.56
N ALA A 15 14.78 7.22 23.19
CA ALA A 15 14.99 8.62 23.55
C ALA A 15 16.43 9.08 23.87
N GLY A 16 16.82 10.24 23.31
CA GLY A 16 18.09 10.89 23.66
C GLY A 16 18.29 12.33 23.16
N ARG A 17 17.74 13.29 23.91
CA ARG A 17 18.25 14.65 24.25
C ARG A 17 18.65 15.67 23.15
N SER A 18 17.82 16.71 23.07
CA SER A 18 18.11 18.16 23.26
C SER A 18 19.57 18.66 23.24
N ARG A 19 19.81 19.67 22.37
CA ARG A 19 20.64 20.89 22.47
C ARG A 19 20.83 21.42 21.03
N ASP A 20 21.02 22.68 20.66
CA ASP A 20 20.99 24.00 21.29
C ASP A 20 20.75 25.01 20.15
N ARG A 21 19.95 26.06 20.40
CA ARG A 21 19.70 27.15 19.41
C ARG A 21 20.82 28.19 19.47
N ARG A 22 21.32 28.63 18.30
CA ARG A 22 21.93 29.98 18.14
C ARG A 22 21.46 30.65 16.83
N PRO A 23 21.21 31.98 16.83
CA PRO A 23 20.62 32.69 15.70
C PRO A 23 21.68 33.32 14.78
N GLY A 24 21.46 33.24 13.47
CA GLY A 24 22.36 33.77 12.45
C GLY A 24 21.62 34.59 11.38
N ARG A 25 21.60 35.91 11.62
CA ARG A 25 21.59 37.07 10.70
C ARG A 25 21.02 36.93 9.28
N GLY A 26 20.10 37.86 8.98
CA GLY A 26 19.39 37.99 7.71
C GLY A 26 20.24 38.41 6.51
N ARG A 27 19.71 38.07 5.33
CA ARG A 27 20.11 38.63 4.04
C ARG A 27 18.88 38.94 3.18
N ARG A 28 19.07 39.99 2.39
CA ARG A 28 18.07 40.81 1.67
C ARG A 28 17.43 40.08 0.48
N ARG A 29 16.18 40.45 0.20
CA ARG A 29 15.42 40.09 -1.03
C ARG A 29 16.00 40.79 -2.27
N PRO A 30 16.12 40.09 -3.40
CA PRO A 30 16.01 40.68 -4.72
C PRO A 30 14.59 40.49 -5.29
N THR A 31 14.06 41.59 -5.80
CA THR A 31 12.80 41.69 -6.54
C THR A 31 13.03 41.40 -8.04
N GLY A 32 12.09 40.68 -8.66
CA GLY A 32 11.87 40.73 -10.11
C GLY A 32 12.54 39.62 -10.92
N GLY A 33 11.80 38.56 -11.21
CA GLY A 33 12.13 37.54 -12.21
C GLY A 33 10.84 36.85 -12.65
N ARG A 34 10.59 36.81 -13.95
CA ARG A 34 9.36 36.32 -14.59
C ARG A 34 8.97 34.94 -14.06
N ARG A 35 7.68 34.73 -13.77
CA ARG A 35 7.10 33.43 -13.40
C ARG A 35 7.19 32.52 -14.62
N GLU A 36 8.33 31.85 -14.75
CA GLU A 36 8.48 30.70 -15.64
C GLU A 36 7.55 29.62 -15.08
N GLU A 37 6.52 29.27 -15.85
CA GLU A 37 5.59 28.22 -15.52
C GLU A 37 6.37 26.90 -15.50
N ARG A 38 6.96 26.60 -14.33
CA ARG A 38 7.65 25.34 -14.06
C ARG A 38 6.66 24.25 -14.38
N ARG A 39 6.92 23.52 -15.48
CA ARG A 39 6.28 22.24 -15.77
C ARG A 39 6.29 21.43 -14.48
N ARG A 40 5.10 21.04 -14.02
CA ARG A 40 4.94 20.23 -12.82
C ARG A 40 5.83 18.99 -12.97
N PRO A 41 6.75 18.70 -12.04
CA PRO A 41 7.40 17.40 -12.04
C PRO A 41 6.31 16.34 -11.87
N ALA A 42 6.37 15.29 -12.69
CA ALA A 42 5.48 14.15 -12.55
C ALA A 42 5.61 13.59 -11.12
N PRO A 43 4.52 13.11 -10.49
CA PRO A 43 4.61 12.52 -9.16
C PRO A 43 5.65 11.40 -9.16
N SER A 44 6.53 11.41 -8.16
CA SER A 44 7.52 10.37 -7.98
C SER A 44 6.83 9.03 -7.74
N ARG A 45 7.39 8.03 -8.40
CA ARG A 45 6.88 6.68 -8.50
C ARG A 45 6.74 6.04 -7.10
N PRO A 46 5.59 5.45 -6.73
CA PRO A 46 5.47 4.81 -5.43
C PRO A 46 6.41 3.60 -5.33
N PRO A 47 6.97 3.30 -4.14
CA PRO A 47 7.74 2.10 -3.91
C PRO A 47 6.87 0.87 -4.20
N GLY A 48 7.39 -0.03 -5.05
CA GLY A 48 6.65 -1.16 -5.61
C GLY A 48 6.09 -0.92 -7.01
N ALA A 49 6.12 0.30 -7.53
CA ALA A 49 5.82 0.53 -8.94
C ALA A 49 7.03 0.14 -9.82
N ARG A 50 6.76 -0.64 -10.86
CA ARG A 50 7.69 -1.20 -11.88
C ARG A 50 8.87 -0.30 -12.34
N PRO A 51 10.14 -0.69 -12.36
CA PRO A 51 11.17 0.15 -13.01
C PRO A 51 10.80 0.52 -14.47
N GLU A 52 10.85 1.80 -14.84
CA GLU A 52 10.60 2.21 -16.23
C GLU A 52 11.79 1.80 -17.10
N GLY A 53 11.56 0.95 -18.10
CA GLY A 53 12.58 0.62 -19.11
C GLY A 53 12.85 -0.85 -19.43
N GLY A 54 12.02 -1.81 -19.00
CA GLY A 54 12.11 -3.21 -19.43
C GLY A 54 10.82 -3.71 -20.07
N PRO A 55 10.84 -4.64 -21.06
CA PRO A 55 9.62 -5.27 -21.58
C PRO A 55 8.85 -5.95 -20.44
N PRO A 56 7.51 -5.92 -20.44
CA PRO A 56 6.73 -6.59 -19.39
C PRO A 56 7.11 -8.07 -19.37
N THR A 57 7.60 -8.58 -18.24
CA THR A 57 7.72 -10.02 -18.10
C THR A 57 6.31 -10.59 -18.00
N PRO A 58 6.06 -11.85 -18.40
CA PRO A 58 4.74 -12.47 -18.22
C PRO A 58 4.24 -12.36 -16.78
N ALA A 59 5.15 -12.31 -15.79
CA ALA A 59 4.85 -12.16 -14.38
C ALA A 59 4.26 -10.79 -13.98
N ASP A 60 4.45 -9.76 -14.81
CA ASP A 60 3.99 -8.39 -14.56
C ASP A 60 2.63 -8.08 -15.20
N HIS A 61 2.10 -8.99 -16.02
CA HIS A 61 0.82 -8.76 -16.70
C HIS A 61 -0.34 -8.94 -15.71
N PRO A 62 -1.33 -8.01 -15.63
CA PRO A 62 -2.45 -8.12 -14.69
C PRO A 62 -3.18 -9.47 -14.74
N ARG A 63 -3.35 -10.03 -15.96
CA ARG A 63 -3.90 -11.39 -16.15
C ARG A 63 -3.04 -12.49 -15.51
N TYR A 64 -1.71 -12.42 -15.59
CA TYR A 64 -0.86 -13.41 -14.94
C TYR A 64 -0.93 -13.31 -13.42
N VAL A 65 -0.89 -12.09 -12.88
CA VAL A 65 -1.03 -11.84 -11.44
C VAL A 65 -2.36 -12.37 -10.93
N TRP A 66 -3.44 -12.12 -11.68
CA TRP A 66 -4.77 -12.66 -11.43
C TRP A 66 -4.78 -14.19 -11.47
N ASP A 67 -4.35 -14.80 -12.57
CA ASP A 67 -4.37 -16.26 -12.76
C ASP A 67 -3.57 -16.98 -11.68
N ARG A 68 -2.38 -16.44 -11.33
CA ARG A 68 -1.53 -16.99 -10.28
C ARG A 68 -2.19 -16.86 -8.90
N GLY A 69 -2.75 -15.69 -8.60
CA GLY A 69 -3.46 -15.45 -7.34
C GLY A 69 -4.69 -16.35 -7.19
N VAL A 70 -5.50 -16.49 -8.24
CA VAL A 70 -6.68 -17.35 -8.26
C VAL A 70 -6.31 -18.82 -8.09
N ARG A 71 -5.23 -19.30 -8.73
CA ARG A 71 -4.73 -20.67 -8.56
C ARG A 71 -4.33 -20.97 -7.11
N LEU A 72 -3.53 -20.10 -6.50
CA LEU A 72 -3.15 -20.23 -5.08
C LEU A 72 -4.37 -20.28 -4.16
N LEU A 73 -5.37 -19.44 -4.44
CA LEU A 73 -6.60 -19.40 -3.66
C LEU A 73 -7.46 -20.66 -3.87
N ALA A 74 -7.44 -21.24 -5.07
CA ALA A 74 -8.13 -22.50 -5.35
C ALA A 74 -7.51 -23.68 -4.59
N GLU A 75 -6.18 -23.68 -4.44
CA GLU A 75 -5.39 -24.72 -3.76
C GLU A 75 -5.46 -24.63 -2.22
N ALA A 76 -5.92 -23.50 -1.66
CA ALA A 76 -5.98 -23.24 -0.22
C ALA A 76 -6.97 -24.10 0.59
N GLY A 77 -7.67 -25.06 -0.03
CA GLY A 77 -8.56 -25.98 0.67
C GLY A 77 -9.75 -25.30 1.35
N ARG A 78 -10.14 -25.82 2.53
CA ARG A 78 -11.31 -25.36 3.31
C ARG A 78 -10.89 -24.50 4.49
N CYS A 79 -11.70 -23.49 4.79
CA CYS A 79 -11.49 -22.65 5.95
C CYS A 79 -11.67 -23.47 7.24
N PRO A 80 -10.69 -23.48 8.16
CA PRO A 80 -10.78 -24.25 9.41
C PRO A 80 -11.85 -23.73 10.37
N ARG A 81 -12.41 -22.53 10.14
CA ARG A 81 -13.44 -21.93 11.01
C ARG A 81 -14.88 -22.25 10.59
N CYS A 82 -15.18 -22.28 9.30
CA CYS A 82 -16.56 -22.45 8.82
C CYS A 82 -16.73 -23.52 7.74
N GLY A 83 -15.65 -24.19 7.34
CA GLY A 83 -15.67 -25.31 6.39
C GLY A 83 -15.94 -24.95 4.91
N VAL A 84 -16.24 -23.68 4.60
CA VAL A 84 -16.37 -23.21 3.20
C VAL A 84 -14.98 -23.09 2.53
N PRO A 85 -14.88 -23.03 1.19
CA PRO A 85 -13.60 -22.85 0.52
C PRO A 85 -12.85 -21.61 1.05
N GLN A 86 -11.58 -21.78 1.41
CA GLN A 86 -10.80 -20.74 2.08
C GLN A 86 -10.71 -19.44 1.26
N ARG A 87 -10.65 -19.56 -0.08
CA ARG A 87 -10.75 -18.43 -1.01
C ARG A 87 -11.92 -17.48 -0.74
N ARG A 88 -13.09 -18.01 -0.36
CA ARG A 88 -14.29 -17.18 -0.11
C ARG A 88 -14.10 -16.31 1.14
N CYS A 89 -13.59 -16.89 2.23
CA CYS A 89 -13.25 -16.11 3.43
C CYS A 89 -12.12 -15.11 3.12
N ALA A 90 -11.13 -15.50 2.32
CA ALA A 90 -9.98 -14.67 1.98
C ALA A 90 -10.38 -13.43 1.17
N PHE A 91 -11.14 -13.60 0.08
CA PHE A 91 -11.67 -12.49 -0.71
C PHE A 91 -12.56 -11.58 0.13
N ALA A 92 -13.44 -12.13 0.97
CA ALA A 92 -14.28 -11.33 1.85
C ALA A 92 -13.45 -10.50 2.85
N ARG A 93 -12.37 -11.07 3.41
CA ARG A 93 -11.42 -10.35 4.27
C ARG A 93 -10.67 -9.27 3.49
N ALA A 94 -10.16 -9.57 2.31
CA ALA A 94 -9.45 -8.61 1.45
C ALA A 94 -10.34 -7.43 1.06
N ALA A 95 -11.57 -7.69 0.59
CA ALA A 95 -12.55 -6.65 0.27
C ALA A 95 -12.95 -5.82 1.51
N GLY A 96 -13.11 -6.47 2.67
CA GLY A 96 -13.34 -5.79 3.94
C GLY A 96 -12.20 -4.84 4.33
N LEU A 97 -10.95 -5.29 4.16
CA LEU A 97 -9.77 -4.46 4.40
C LEU A 97 -9.66 -3.30 3.40
N LEU A 98 -9.92 -3.54 2.12
CA LEU A 98 -9.93 -2.47 1.11
C LEU A 98 -10.94 -1.39 1.46
N ARG A 99 -12.18 -1.75 1.77
CA ARG A 99 -13.20 -0.78 2.20
C ARG A 99 -12.76 -0.01 3.45
N TRP A 100 -12.24 -0.72 4.46
CA TRP A 100 -11.75 -0.11 5.68
C TRP A 100 -10.60 0.89 5.45
N LEU A 101 -9.68 0.58 4.52
CA LEU A 101 -8.60 1.46 4.10
C LEU A 101 -9.15 2.72 3.42
N LEU A 102 -10.06 2.55 2.46
CA LEU A 102 -10.65 3.65 1.72
C LEU A 102 -11.47 4.58 2.62
N GLU A 103 -12.25 4.05 3.56
CA GLU A 103 -12.97 4.86 4.56
C GLU A 103 -12.04 5.77 5.39
N ARG A 104 -10.77 5.39 5.54
CA ARG A 104 -9.76 6.10 6.35
C ARG A 104 -8.71 6.84 5.52
N ALA A 105 -8.83 6.80 4.19
CA ALA A 105 -7.85 7.40 3.30
C ALA A 105 -7.86 8.93 3.31
N GLY A 106 -8.92 9.53 3.84
CA GLY A 106 -9.15 10.98 3.79
C GLY A 106 -9.77 11.40 2.45
N PRO A 107 -9.94 12.71 2.21
CA PRO A 107 -10.34 13.25 0.91
C PRO A 107 -9.24 13.07 -0.15
N GLY A 108 -9.58 13.22 -1.42
CA GLY A 108 -8.61 13.26 -2.53
C GLY A 108 -8.52 11.98 -3.36
N GLU A 109 -7.55 11.99 -4.28
CA GLU A 109 -7.21 10.82 -5.10
C GLU A 109 -6.34 9.86 -4.29
N HIS A 110 -6.59 8.56 -4.43
CA HIS A 110 -5.84 7.53 -3.74
C HIS A 110 -5.20 6.56 -4.72
N HIS A 111 -3.98 6.17 -4.42
CA HIS A 111 -3.28 5.11 -5.12
C HIS A 111 -2.84 4.06 -4.11
N LEU A 112 -3.36 2.85 -4.27
CA LEU A 112 -3.01 1.70 -3.45
C LEU A 112 -2.11 0.76 -4.23
N VAL A 113 -1.09 0.22 -3.58
CA VAL A 113 -0.25 -0.85 -4.12
C VAL A 113 -0.19 -1.96 -3.08
N CYS A 114 -0.46 -3.20 -3.50
CA CYS A 114 -0.29 -4.39 -2.67
C CYS A 114 0.69 -5.34 -3.34
N SER A 115 1.68 -5.80 -2.59
CA SER A 115 2.68 -6.75 -3.07
C SER A 115 2.83 -7.92 -2.10
N VAL A 116 2.93 -9.14 -2.63
CA VAL A 116 3.07 -10.39 -1.87
C VAL A 116 4.24 -11.18 -2.43
N LEU A 117 5.17 -11.53 -1.55
CA LEU A 117 6.35 -12.33 -1.87
C LEU A 117 6.07 -13.81 -1.64
N LEU A 118 5.83 -14.53 -2.72
CA LEU A 118 5.76 -15.98 -2.70
C LEU A 118 7.17 -16.57 -2.89
N PRO A 119 7.39 -17.86 -2.55
CA PRO A 119 8.69 -18.49 -2.74
C PRO A 119 9.21 -18.45 -4.18
N ASP A 120 8.32 -18.47 -5.17
CA ASP A 120 8.64 -18.59 -6.58
C ASP A 120 8.24 -17.37 -7.43
N ALA A 121 7.51 -16.41 -6.86
CA ALA A 121 7.01 -15.24 -7.59
C ALA A 121 6.71 -14.06 -6.65
N THR A 122 6.71 -12.85 -7.20
CA THR A 122 6.12 -11.68 -6.53
C THR A 122 4.80 -11.34 -7.22
N LEU A 123 3.71 -11.29 -6.47
CA LEU A 123 2.43 -10.78 -6.96
C LEU A 123 2.32 -9.30 -6.57
N SER A 124 1.98 -8.44 -7.52
CA SER A 124 1.77 -7.01 -7.25
C SER A 124 0.56 -6.49 -8.01
N ALA A 125 -0.26 -5.68 -7.35
CA ALA A 125 -1.42 -5.03 -7.94
C ALA A 125 -1.55 -3.59 -7.45
N SER A 126 -1.94 -2.70 -8.35
CA SER A 126 -2.23 -1.30 -8.06
C SER A 126 -3.70 -0.98 -8.28
N LEU A 127 -4.26 -0.13 -7.42
CA LEU A 127 -5.63 0.36 -7.53
C LEU A 127 -5.63 1.89 -7.43
N GLY A 128 -6.04 2.56 -8.50
CA GLY A 128 -6.36 3.99 -8.50
C GLY A 128 -7.79 4.20 -8.02
N VAL A 129 -7.99 5.21 -7.17
CA VAL A 129 -9.30 5.56 -6.63
C VAL A 129 -9.46 7.06 -6.68
N GLU A 130 -10.51 7.52 -7.34
CA GLU A 130 -10.82 8.93 -7.50
C GLU A 130 -12.05 9.33 -6.67
N PRO A 131 -12.18 10.61 -6.27
CA PRO A 131 -13.43 11.13 -5.74
C PRO A 131 -14.57 10.96 -6.76
N ALA A 132 -15.69 10.37 -6.37
CA ALA A 132 -16.83 10.23 -7.27
C ALA A 132 -17.47 11.61 -7.53
N ALA A 133 -17.75 11.92 -8.80
CA ALA A 133 -18.23 13.23 -9.24
C ALA A 133 -19.58 13.67 -8.64
N SER A 134 -20.42 12.74 -8.17
CA SER A 134 -21.84 13.03 -7.89
C SER A 134 -22.41 12.42 -6.61
N SER A 135 -21.63 11.72 -5.78
CA SER A 135 -22.20 11.01 -4.61
C SER A 135 -21.36 10.98 -3.34
N GLY A 136 -20.24 11.73 -3.25
CA GLY A 136 -19.32 11.61 -2.11
C GLY A 136 -18.72 10.21 -1.93
N GLY A 137 -18.97 9.31 -2.90
CA GLY A 137 -18.40 7.99 -2.99
C GLY A 137 -17.00 8.02 -3.61
N ARG A 138 -16.47 6.84 -3.89
CA ARG A 138 -15.17 6.64 -4.53
C ARG A 138 -15.37 5.88 -5.82
N ALA A 139 -14.74 6.35 -6.90
CA ALA A 139 -14.75 5.70 -8.20
C ALA A 139 -13.43 4.92 -8.39
N TYR A 140 -13.53 3.65 -8.76
CA TYR A 140 -12.40 2.81 -9.12
C TYR A 140 -12.89 1.68 -10.03
N GLY A 141 -12.00 1.18 -10.88
CA GLY A 141 -12.34 0.08 -11.80
C GLY A 141 -12.55 -1.23 -11.05
N GLU A 142 -13.61 -1.95 -11.42
CA GLU A 142 -13.99 -3.21 -10.76
C GLU A 142 -12.94 -4.32 -11.01
N GLU A 143 -12.34 -4.34 -12.19
CA GLU A 143 -11.29 -5.31 -12.55
C GLU A 143 -10.02 -5.07 -11.71
N GLU A 144 -9.53 -3.83 -11.62
CA GLU A 144 -8.38 -3.48 -10.79
C GLU A 144 -8.63 -3.78 -9.31
N ALA A 145 -9.83 -3.49 -8.82
CA ALA A 145 -10.22 -3.79 -7.44
C ALA A 145 -10.27 -5.30 -7.18
N ALA A 146 -10.76 -6.09 -8.14
CA ALA A 146 -10.76 -7.54 -8.06
C ALA A 146 -9.33 -8.09 -8.02
N VAL A 147 -8.45 -7.64 -8.93
CA VAL A 147 -7.03 -8.05 -8.98
C VAL A 147 -6.31 -7.66 -7.69
N PHE A 148 -6.52 -6.44 -7.21
CA PHE A 148 -5.98 -5.98 -5.93
C PHE A 148 -6.43 -6.88 -4.77
N CYS A 149 -7.74 -7.20 -4.69
CA CYS A 149 -8.27 -8.09 -3.66
C CYS A 149 -7.74 -9.52 -3.80
N ALA A 150 -7.48 -10.01 -5.01
CA ALA A 150 -6.91 -11.35 -5.23
C ALA A 150 -5.47 -11.43 -4.71
N VAL A 151 -4.63 -10.42 -4.99
CA VAL A 151 -3.26 -10.36 -4.46
C VAL A 151 -3.27 -10.28 -2.93
N LEU A 152 -4.07 -9.39 -2.36
CA LEU A 152 -4.20 -9.27 -0.90
C LEU A 152 -4.72 -10.58 -0.27
N ALA A 153 -5.75 -11.20 -0.87
CA ALA A 153 -6.29 -12.48 -0.41
C ALA A 153 -5.24 -13.59 -0.46
N ALA A 154 -4.41 -13.65 -1.51
CA ALA A 154 -3.35 -14.63 -1.64
C ALA A 154 -2.37 -14.53 -0.46
N GLY A 155 -1.89 -13.33 -0.13
CA GLY A 155 -0.99 -13.15 1.03
C GLY A 155 -1.66 -13.38 2.39
N LEU A 156 -2.96 -13.06 2.52
CA LEU A 156 -3.73 -13.37 3.74
C LEU A 156 -3.90 -14.89 3.97
N VAL A 157 -3.90 -15.68 2.90
CA VAL A 157 -4.08 -17.14 2.93
C VAL A 157 -2.77 -17.88 3.07
N SER A 158 -1.77 -17.52 2.26
CA SER A 158 -0.46 -18.16 2.29
C SER A 158 0.36 -17.78 3.52
N GLY A 159 0.05 -16.64 4.13
CA GLY A 159 0.85 -16.07 5.21
C GLY A 159 2.17 -15.46 4.75
N ALA A 160 2.37 -15.39 3.43
CA ALA A 160 3.54 -14.81 2.79
C ALA A 160 3.80 -13.37 3.26
N SER A 161 5.08 -13.01 3.28
CA SER A 161 5.51 -11.64 3.53
C SER A 161 5.10 -10.73 2.37
N GLY A 162 4.77 -9.48 2.68
CA GLY A 162 4.33 -8.52 1.68
C GLY A 162 4.13 -7.13 2.27
N GLY A 163 3.66 -6.21 1.44
CA GLY A 163 3.40 -4.83 1.80
C GLY A 163 2.12 -4.32 1.16
N LEU A 164 1.51 -3.34 1.81
CA LEU A 164 0.44 -2.53 1.24
C LEU A 164 0.76 -1.07 1.50
N VAL A 165 0.65 -0.24 0.47
CA VAL A 165 0.84 1.20 0.56
C VAL A 165 -0.42 1.90 0.09
N LEU A 166 -0.78 2.98 0.78
CA LEU A 166 -1.82 3.92 0.38
C LEU A 166 -1.19 5.30 0.29
N ARG A 167 -1.18 5.86 -0.91
CA ARG A 167 -0.82 7.25 -1.18
C ARG A 167 -2.10 8.03 -1.42
N THR A 168 -2.27 9.17 -0.75
CA THR A 168 -3.39 10.08 -0.94
C THR A 168 -2.87 11.42 -1.45
N ALA A 169 -3.48 11.95 -2.50
CA ALA A 169 -3.30 13.32 -2.98
C ALA A 169 -4.57 14.11 -2.67
N GLU A 170 -4.53 14.90 -1.59
CA GLU A 170 -5.70 15.66 -1.09
C GLU A 170 -5.92 16.93 -1.92
N GLU A 171 -4.92 17.82 -1.90
CA GLU A 171 -4.84 19.04 -2.69
C GLU A 171 -3.39 19.18 -3.17
N PRO A 172 -3.11 18.98 -4.47
CA PRO A 172 -1.75 19.07 -4.99
C PRO A 172 -1.10 20.41 -4.59
N PRO A 173 0.15 20.41 -4.08
CA PRO A 173 1.10 19.30 -4.13
C PRO A 173 1.09 18.35 -2.92
N ARG A 174 0.28 18.62 -1.88
CA ARG A 174 0.32 17.89 -0.62
C ARG A 174 -0.16 16.45 -0.81
N GLN A 175 0.71 15.53 -0.43
CA GLN A 175 0.43 14.11 -0.48
C GLN A 175 0.70 13.48 0.88
N SER A 176 0.00 12.40 1.20
CA SER A 176 0.31 11.60 2.37
C SER A 176 0.48 10.14 2.00
N VAL A 177 1.32 9.44 2.75
CA VAL A 177 1.62 8.03 2.55
C VAL A 177 1.41 7.29 3.86
N ARG A 178 0.73 6.15 3.77
CA ARG A 178 0.60 5.15 4.84
C ARG A 178 0.99 3.79 4.32
N GLY A 179 1.60 2.98 5.18
CA GLY A 179 2.06 1.63 4.83
C GLY A 179 1.67 0.57 5.85
N TRP A 180 1.49 -0.66 5.38
CA TRP A 180 1.24 -1.83 6.20
C TRP A 180 2.13 -2.98 5.75
N ARG A 181 2.60 -3.77 6.71
CA ARG A 181 3.30 -5.03 6.45
C ARG A 181 2.29 -6.17 6.42
N LEU A 182 2.34 -7.00 5.40
CA LEU A 182 1.60 -8.25 5.33
C LEU A 182 2.53 -9.39 5.78
N THR A 183 2.13 -10.16 6.78
CA THR A 183 2.89 -11.32 7.26
C THR A 183 1.99 -12.22 8.11
N ALA A 184 2.22 -13.53 8.09
CA ALA A 184 1.47 -14.52 8.88
C ALA A 184 -0.06 -14.37 8.75
N GLY A 185 -0.52 -14.01 7.54
CA GLY A 185 -1.94 -13.87 7.19
C GLY A 185 -2.61 -12.62 7.79
N ARG A 186 -1.81 -11.62 8.18
CA ARG A 186 -2.25 -10.40 8.85
C ARG A 186 -1.63 -9.15 8.21
N LEU A 187 -2.41 -8.08 8.19
CA LEU A 187 -1.96 -6.75 7.79
C LEU A 187 -1.65 -5.92 9.05
N LEU A 188 -0.39 -5.55 9.25
CA LEU A 188 0.12 -4.86 10.42
C LEU A 188 0.47 -3.41 10.07
N PRO A 189 0.04 -2.41 10.86
CA PRO A 189 0.36 -1.02 10.58
C PRO A 189 1.86 -0.75 10.73
N LEU A 190 2.39 0.10 9.85
CA LEU A 190 3.72 0.69 10.02
C LEU A 190 3.63 2.00 10.80
N SER A 191 4.65 2.29 11.61
CA SER A 191 4.84 3.60 12.22
C SER A 191 5.26 4.64 11.16
N GLU A 192 5.17 5.92 11.50
CA GLU A 192 5.67 7.00 10.64
C GLU A 192 7.14 6.78 10.24
N ALA A 193 8.00 6.45 11.22
CA ALA A 193 9.42 6.18 10.96
C ALA A 193 9.63 4.98 10.02
N GLN A 194 8.81 3.93 10.15
CA GLN A 194 8.88 2.76 9.27
C GLN A 194 8.42 3.10 7.84
N VAL A 195 7.38 3.92 7.70
CA VAL A 195 6.92 4.39 6.38
C VAL A 195 7.97 5.29 5.73
N PHE A 196 8.55 6.22 6.50
CA PHE A 196 9.65 7.09 6.06
C PHE A 196 10.84 6.28 5.57
N ALA A 197 11.34 5.35 6.40
CA ALA A 197 12.49 4.51 6.06
C ALA A 197 12.23 3.69 4.78
N ALA A 198 11.02 3.14 4.64
CA ALA A 198 10.66 2.34 3.47
C ALA A 198 10.64 3.14 2.15
N TYR A 199 10.29 4.43 2.20
CA TYR A 199 10.28 5.32 1.02
C TYR A 199 11.63 5.97 0.75
N CYS A 200 12.45 6.17 1.79
CA CYS A 200 13.78 6.77 1.69
C CYS A 200 14.87 5.70 1.51
N THR A 201 14.54 4.53 0.96
CA THR A 201 15.49 3.43 0.70
C THR A 201 15.24 2.88 -0.70
N ASP A 202 16.29 2.80 -1.53
CA ASP A 202 16.19 2.22 -2.86
C ASP A 202 15.85 0.72 -2.77
N PRO A 203 14.80 0.24 -3.46
CA PRO A 203 14.35 -1.14 -3.32
C PRO A 203 15.31 -2.18 -3.94
N THR A 204 16.23 -1.75 -4.80
CA THR A 204 17.19 -2.60 -5.50
C THR A 204 18.52 -2.66 -4.75
N SER A 205 19.11 -1.49 -4.46
CA SER A 205 20.44 -1.38 -3.84
C SER A 205 20.40 -1.29 -2.32
N GLY A 206 19.27 -0.87 -1.72
CA GLY A 206 19.18 -0.59 -0.29
C GLY A 206 19.80 0.76 0.12
N GLU A 207 20.29 1.55 -0.83
CA GLU A 207 20.90 2.85 -0.57
C GLU A 207 19.85 3.88 -0.12
N PRO A 208 20.22 4.84 0.75
CA PRO A 208 19.29 5.87 1.18
C PRO A 208 18.92 6.78 0.01
N LEU A 209 17.63 7.05 -0.13
CA LEU A 209 17.07 8.01 -1.06
C LEU A 209 16.64 9.27 -0.29
N PRO A 210 16.77 10.47 -0.90
CA PRO A 210 16.21 11.67 -0.30
C PRO A 210 14.68 11.55 -0.19
N PRO A 211 14.06 12.08 0.88
CA PRO A 211 12.61 12.09 1.01
C PRO A 211 11.98 12.90 -0.12
N GLU A 212 10.81 12.47 -0.56
CA GLU A 212 10.04 13.17 -1.58
C GLU A 212 9.53 14.52 -1.02
N PRO A 213 9.68 15.63 -1.76
CA PRO A 213 9.11 16.90 -1.35
C PRO A 213 7.58 16.81 -1.35
N ASP A 214 6.94 17.54 -0.43
CA ASP A 214 5.48 17.64 -0.27
C ASP A 214 4.76 16.33 0.08
N VAL A 215 5.50 15.28 0.46
CA VAL A 215 4.96 13.99 0.95
C VAL A 215 5.05 13.92 2.47
N ASP A 216 3.90 13.81 3.11
CA ASP A 216 3.78 13.49 4.52
C ASP A 216 3.76 11.97 4.73
N TYR A 217 4.82 11.43 5.33
CA TYR A 217 4.83 10.04 5.80
C TYR A 217 4.03 9.96 7.10
N ARG A 218 3.01 9.10 7.16
CA ARG A 218 2.08 9.03 8.29
C ARG A 218 2.05 7.65 8.90
N ALA A 219 1.95 7.59 10.23
CA ALA A 219 1.67 6.34 10.95
C ALA A 219 0.36 5.72 10.48
N SER A 220 0.35 4.42 10.25
CA SER A 220 -0.82 3.72 9.71
C SER A 220 -1.81 3.32 10.80
N PRO A 221 -3.12 3.46 10.57
CA PRO A 221 -4.12 2.94 11.49
C PRO A 221 -4.06 1.41 11.53
N ARG A 222 -4.42 0.81 12.67
CA ARG A 222 -4.46 -0.64 12.85
C ARG A 222 -5.69 -1.24 12.14
N PRO A 223 -5.51 -2.15 11.16
CA PRO A 223 -6.63 -2.79 10.49
C PRO A 223 -7.43 -3.70 11.43
N PRO A 224 -8.72 -3.95 11.15
CA PRO A 224 -9.51 -4.90 11.90
C PRO A 224 -8.90 -6.30 11.76
N THR A 225 -8.77 -7.02 12.86
CA THR A 225 -8.42 -8.44 12.84
C THR A 225 -9.66 -9.24 12.50
N GLY A 226 -10.07 -9.21 11.23
CA GLY A 226 -11.22 -9.96 10.74
C GLY A 226 -10.91 -11.46 10.67
N ALA A 227 -11.68 -12.26 11.40
CA ALA A 227 -11.75 -13.71 11.21
C ALA A 227 -12.47 -14.08 9.91
N CYS A 228 -12.64 -15.38 9.63
CA CYS A 228 -13.54 -15.75 8.53
C CYS A 228 -14.95 -15.28 8.91
N PRO A 229 -15.71 -14.64 7.99
CA PRO A 229 -17.05 -14.11 8.27
C PRO A 229 -18.14 -15.18 8.51
N GLY A 230 -17.77 -16.45 8.75
CA GLY A 230 -18.71 -17.56 8.93
C GLY A 230 -19.34 -18.06 7.63
N ARG A 231 -20.20 -19.09 7.73
CA ARG A 231 -21.24 -19.27 6.72
C ARG A 231 -22.20 -18.09 6.95
N ARG A 232 -22.46 -17.26 5.93
CA ARG A 232 -23.69 -16.46 5.99
C ARG A 232 -24.80 -17.50 6.04
N GLU A 233 -25.51 -17.60 7.16
CA GLU A 233 -26.80 -18.29 7.16
C GLU A 233 -27.62 -17.64 6.05
N GLU A 234 -28.02 -18.44 5.06
CA GLU A 234 -29.11 -18.07 4.18
C GLU A 234 -30.27 -17.73 5.10
N ALA A 235 -30.65 -16.45 5.14
CA ALA A 235 -31.89 -16.03 5.75
C ALA A 235 -33.00 -16.81 5.04
N THR A 236 -33.51 -17.86 5.69
CA THR A 236 -34.73 -18.52 5.26
C THR A 236 -35.84 -17.46 5.30
N PRO A 237 -36.49 -17.15 4.17
CA PRO A 237 -37.72 -16.38 4.24
C PRO A 237 -38.76 -17.27 4.92
N GLY A 238 -39.24 -16.81 6.08
CA GLY A 238 -40.40 -17.38 6.77
C GLY A 238 -41.70 -16.96 6.11
#